data_AF-A0A2S4MKY5-F1
#
_entry.id   AF-A0A2S4MKY5-F1
#
_cell.length_a   1.000
_cell.length_b   1.000
_cell.length_c   1.000
_cell.angle_alpha   90.00
_cell.angle_beta   90.00
_cell.angle_gamma   90.00
#
_symmetry.space_group_name_H-M   'P 1'
#
loop_
_entity.id
_entity.type
_entity.pdbx_description
1 polymer ?
#
loop_
_entity_poly.entity_id
_entity_poly.type
_entity_poly.pdbx_seq_one_letter_code
_entity_poly.pdbx_strand_id
1 'polypeptide(L)'
;MIQRIAGFFTGVVHRFLPDPLIFAILLTVVTFVLAFALTPQPPEALIMMWGSGFWNLLAFAMQMVLILVTGHALASSAPVKRLLVALASCARTPGQGVMLVAFVGAVACAINWGFGLVLGAMFSREVARRVRGTDYRLLVAAAYMGFLTWHGGLSGSVPLVAATKGNPMEKTIGLIPVSQTIFTGYNAFITIALIVLLPILVRLMMPKPEDVVSVDPALLEDPPTVERKLGPDATFAERIEESRALSLLVAALCAVFLGVRFHTKGFALDIDTVNLVFLAAGLVLHKTPMAYARAVAGAAKGASGIMIQFPFYAGIQALMDHSGLAGVITKWFVDIANVHTFPLLAFLSSAVINFAVPSGGGHWVVQGPFVMPAAQALGADLGKSAMAIAYGEAWTNMAQPFWALPALAIAGLGVRDIMGYCVTTLLFSGVVFIAGLYLF
;
A
#
# COMPACT_ATOMS: atom_id res chain seq x y z
N MET A 1 -26.17 11.89 4.07
CA MET A 1 -25.83 10.86 5.08
C MET A 1 -24.33 10.58 5.10
N ILE A 2 -23.75 10.08 4.00
CA ILE A 2 -22.32 9.71 3.89
C ILE A 2 -21.39 10.85 4.31
N GLN A 3 -21.60 12.07 3.80
CA GLN A 3 -20.85 13.26 4.23
C GLN A 3 -20.86 13.48 5.76
N ARG A 4 -21.99 13.24 6.45
CA ARG A 4 -22.08 13.40 7.91
C ARG A 4 -21.30 12.30 8.64
N ILE A 5 -21.32 11.08 8.11
CA ILE A 5 -20.53 9.95 8.64
C ILE A 5 -19.04 10.27 8.50
N ALA A 6 -18.62 10.77 7.33
CA ALA A 6 -17.25 11.24 7.10
C ALA A 6 -16.86 12.34 8.08
N GLY A 7 -17.69 13.37 8.26
CA GLY A 7 -17.44 14.44 9.23
C GLY A 7 -17.31 13.92 10.67
N PHE A 8 -18.16 12.96 11.08
CA PHE A 8 -18.08 12.33 12.38
C PHE A 8 -16.75 11.61 12.60
N PHE A 9 -16.36 10.72 11.67
CA PHE A 9 -15.10 9.99 11.80
C PHE A 9 -13.88 10.89 11.71
N THR A 10 -13.91 11.96 10.91
CA THR A 10 -12.86 12.97 10.90
C THR A 10 -12.71 13.62 12.29
N GLY A 11 -13.82 13.96 12.95
CA GLY A 11 -13.79 14.48 14.32
C GLY A 11 -13.24 13.49 15.36
N VAL A 12 -13.63 12.21 15.27
CA VAL A 12 -13.12 11.14 16.15
C VAL A 12 -11.62 10.93 15.94
N VAL A 13 -11.19 10.77 14.68
CA VAL A 13 -9.79 10.56 14.30
C VAL A 13 -8.92 11.71 14.79
N HIS A 14 -9.33 12.96 14.58
CA HIS A 14 -8.55 14.12 15.04
C HIS A 14 -8.33 14.13 16.55
N ARG A 15 -9.29 13.61 17.33
CA ARG A 15 -9.22 13.59 18.78
C ARG A 15 -8.47 12.40 19.35
N PHE A 16 -8.58 11.23 18.72
CA PHE A 16 -8.14 9.96 19.31
C PHE A 16 -7.04 9.23 18.54
N LEU A 17 -6.83 9.50 17.24
CA LEU A 17 -5.80 8.81 16.48
C LEU A 17 -4.41 9.38 16.85
N PRO A 18 -3.52 8.59 17.48
CA PRO A 18 -2.18 9.05 17.78
C PRO A 18 -1.34 9.19 16.50
N ASP A 19 -0.14 9.76 16.63
CA ASP A 19 0.85 9.71 15.56
C ASP A 19 1.16 8.25 15.18
N PRO A 20 1.43 7.90 13.91
CA PRO A 20 1.68 6.53 13.48
C PRO A 20 2.84 5.82 14.22
N LEU A 21 3.88 6.54 14.63
CA LEU A 21 4.93 5.95 15.48
C LEU A 21 4.39 5.59 16.87
N ILE A 22 3.63 6.49 17.49
CA ILE A 22 2.99 6.24 18.78
C ILE A 22 1.97 5.10 18.67
N PHE A 23 1.24 5.01 17.55
CA PHE A 23 0.37 3.88 17.25
C PHE A 23 1.14 2.56 17.27
N ALA A 24 2.29 2.46 16.58
CA ALA A 24 3.11 1.25 16.57
C ALA A 24 3.66 0.87 17.95
N ILE A 25 4.04 1.86 18.78
CA ILE A 25 4.49 1.63 20.15
C ILE A 25 3.36 1.11 21.04
N LEU A 26 2.20 1.77 21.02
CA LEU A 26 1.02 1.34 21.79
C LEU A 26 0.56 -0.05 21.37
N LEU A 27 0.56 -0.32 20.07
CA LEU A 27 0.24 -1.62 19.50
C LEU A 27 1.24 -2.69 19.95
N THR A 28 2.53 -2.36 20.06
CA THR A 28 3.53 -3.26 20.64
C THR A 28 3.15 -3.65 22.06
N VAL A 29 2.80 -2.67 22.91
CA VAL A 29 2.37 -2.91 24.29
C VAL A 29 1.11 -3.77 24.35
N VAL A 30 0.08 -3.43 23.56
CA VAL A 30 -1.18 -4.18 23.52
C VAL A 30 -0.94 -5.63 23.06
N THR A 31 -0.14 -5.83 22.02
CA THR A 31 0.18 -7.18 21.52
C THR A 31 0.91 -7.99 22.60
N PHE A 32 1.80 -7.35 23.36
CA PHE A 32 2.48 -7.97 24.49
C PHE A 32 1.52 -8.43 25.58
N VAL A 33 0.59 -7.56 25.99
CA VAL A 33 -0.41 -7.86 27.00
C VAL A 33 -1.31 -9.01 26.54
N LEU A 34 -1.75 -8.98 25.28
CA LEU A 34 -2.58 -10.05 24.71
C LEU A 34 -1.82 -11.37 24.61
N ALA A 35 -0.57 -11.35 24.16
CA ALA A 35 0.25 -12.56 24.08
C ALA A 35 0.48 -13.16 25.47
N PHE A 36 0.79 -12.33 26.46
CA PHE A 36 0.95 -12.77 27.85
C PHE A 36 -0.34 -13.35 28.44
N ALA A 37 -1.50 -12.74 28.15
CA ALA A 37 -2.77 -13.19 28.71
C ALA A 37 -3.35 -14.44 28.01
N LEU A 38 -3.10 -14.62 26.71
CA LEU A 38 -3.79 -15.60 25.88
C LEU A 38 -2.91 -16.75 25.38
N THR A 39 -1.60 -16.71 25.62
CA THR A 39 -0.66 -17.76 25.21
C THR A 39 0.09 -18.32 26.42
N PRO A 40 0.53 -19.60 26.39
CA PRO A 40 1.22 -20.24 27.52
C PRO A 40 2.72 -19.88 27.57
N GLN A 41 3.08 -18.63 27.26
CA GLN A 41 4.48 -18.18 27.16
C GLN A 41 4.89 -17.32 28.37
N PRO A 42 6.05 -17.56 28.99
CA PRO A 42 6.55 -16.71 30.07
C PRO A 42 6.95 -15.32 29.52
N PRO A 43 6.91 -14.24 30.34
CA PRO A 43 7.24 -12.89 29.90
C PRO A 43 8.60 -12.76 29.20
N GLU A 44 9.62 -13.45 29.70
CA GLU A 44 10.96 -13.46 29.11
C GLU A 44 10.97 -14.00 27.68
N ALA A 45 10.23 -15.09 27.42
CA ALA A 45 10.13 -15.67 26.08
C ALA A 45 9.44 -14.69 25.11
N LEU A 46 8.40 -13.99 25.55
CA LEU A 46 7.72 -12.97 24.74
C LEU A 46 8.66 -11.82 24.37
N ILE A 47 9.53 -11.38 25.30
CA ILE A 47 10.53 -10.33 25.03
C ILE A 47 11.53 -10.82 23.99
N MET A 48 11.99 -12.06 24.12
CA MET A 48 12.92 -12.64 23.16
C MET A 48 12.29 -12.85 21.78
N MET A 49 11.01 -13.26 21.70
CA MET A 49 10.28 -13.38 20.43
C MET A 49 10.15 -12.03 19.72
N TRP A 50 9.75 -10.98 20.44
CA TRP A 50 9.64 -9.63 19.87
C TRP A 50 11.01 -9.08 19.46
N GLY A 51 12.02 -9.18 20.33
CA GLY A 51 13.35 -8.61 20.10
C GLY A 51 14.13 -9.32 18.99
N SER A 52 14.07 -10.65 18.92
CA SER A 52 14.69 -11.42 17.83
C SER A 52 14.07 -11.12 16.46
N GLY A 53 12.79 -10.74 16.44
CA GLY A 53 12.07 -10.37 15.23
C GLY A 53 12.21 -8.93 14.78
N PHE A 54 12.74 -8.04 15.63
CA PHE A 54 12.73 -6.60 15.42
C PHE A 54 13.38 -6.15 14.10
N TRP A 55 14.33 -6.91 13.57
CA TRP A 55 15.05 -6.60 12.34
C TRP A 55 14.65 -7.48 11.13
N ASN A 56 13.65 -8.35 11.28
CA ASN A 56 13.28 -9.33 10.24
C ASN A 56 12.74 -8.70 8.95
N LEU A 57 12.26 -7.45 9.01
CA LEU A 57 11.71 -6.75 7.85
C LEU A 57 12.70 -5.75 7.21
N LEU A 58 14.00 -5.77 7.53
CA LEU A 58 14.96 -4.78 7.00
C LEU A 58 15.01 -4.73 5.46
N ALA A 59 15.09 -5.88 4.80
CA ALA A 59 15.11 -5.94 3.33
C ALA A 59 13.80 -5.37 2.74
N PHE A 60 12.66 -5.78 3.29
CA PHE A 60 11.35 -5.28 2.89
C PHE A 60 11.18 -3.77 3.15
N ALA A 61 11.65 -3.28 4.30
CA ALA A 61 11.66 -1.86 4.62
C ALA A 61 12.49 -1.08 3.60
N MET A 62 13.67 -1.56 3.22
CA MET A 62 14.49 -0.89 2.21
C MET A 62 13.83 -0.90 0.83
N GLN A 63 13.16 -2.00 0.45
CA GLN A 63 12.34 -2.05 -0.76
C GLN A 63 11.24 -0.98 -0.74
N MET A 64 10.61 -0.74 0.42
CA MET A 64 9.58 0.29 0.63
C MET A 64 10.13 1.72 0.66
N VAL A 65 11.33 1.91 1.19
CA VAL A 65 12.04 3.19 1.07
C VAL A 65 12.32 3.47 -0.40
N LEU A 66 12.87 2.49 -1.14
CA LEU A 66 13.21 2.66 -2.54
C LEU A 66 11.98 2.91 -3.42
N ILE A 67 10.86 2.23 -3.20
CA ILE A 67 9.68 2.44 -4.04
C ILE A 67 9.11 3.85 -3.87
N LEU A 68 9.08 4.36 -2.63
CA LEU A 68 8.66 5.72 -2.35
C LEU A 68 9.64 6.74 -2.96
N VAL A 69 10.94 6.56 -2.71
CA VAL A 69 11.98 7.52 -3.08
C VAL A 69 12.20 7.57 -4.59
N THR A 70 12.36 6.42 -5.25
CA THR A 70 12.52 6.33 -6.71
C THR A 70 11.22 6.68 -7.42
N GLY A 71 10.07 6.29 -6.86
CA GLY A 71 8.75 6.68 -7.34
C GLY A 71 8.59 8.21 -7.32
N HIS A 72 8.87 8.87 -6.19
CA HIS A 72 8.83 10.32 -6.05
C HIS A 72 9.88 11.06 -6.91
N ALA A 73 11.06 10.47 -7.13
CA ALA A 73 12.04 11.03 -8.04
C ALA A 73 11.52 10.96 -9.50
N LEU A 74 11.07 9.81 -9.96
CA LEU A 74 10.52 9.60 -11.31
C LEU A 74 9.35 10.57 -11.60
N ALA A 75 8.47 10.66 -10.61
CA ALA A 75 7.35 11.57 -10.49
C ALA A 75 7.65 13.05 -10.72
N SER A 76 8.75 13.54 -10.13
CA SER A 76 9.20 14.92 -10.29
C SER A 76 9.79 15.23 -11.67
N SER A 77 9.97 14.23 -12.53
CA SER A 77 10.52 14.44 -13.87
C SER A 77 9.52 15.18 -14.78
N ALA A 78 10.03 16.03 -15.66
CA ALA A 78 9.20 16.83 -16.55
C ALA A 78 8.22 16.01 -17.42
N PRO A 79 8.60 14.84 -17.99
CA PRO A 79 7.68 14.05 -18.82
C PRO A 79 6.52 13.44 -18.03
N VAL A 80 6.79 12.88 -16.85
CA VAL A 80 5.75 12.30 -15.97
C VAL A 80 4.80 13.39 -15.49
N LYS A 81 5.34 14.54 -15.08
CA LYS A 81 4.52 15.69 -14.72
C LYS A 81 3.59 16.14 -15.85
N ARG A 82 4.07 16.21 -17.09
CA ARG A 82 3.21 16.55 -18.25
C ARG A 82 2.07 15.55 -18.44
N LEU A 83 2.35 14.26 -18.28
CA LEU A 83 1.32 13.22 -18.35
C LEU A 83 0.26 13.41 -17.26
N LEU A 84 0.66 13.69 -16.02
CA LEU A 84 -0.26 13.90 -14.91
C LEU A 84 -1.10 15.16 -15.10
N VAL A 85 -0.52 16.25 -15.59
CA VAL A 85 -1.25 17.46 -15.95
C VAL A 85 -2.28 17.19 -17.06
N ALA A 86 -1.91 16.38 -18.05
CA ALA A 86 -2.82 15.99 -19.13
C ALA A 86 -3.98 15.13 -18.59
N LEU A 87 -3.72 14.15 -17.74
CA LEU A 87 -4.75 13.35 -17.10
C LEU A 87 -5.66 14.21 -16.21
N ALA A 88 -5.08 15.13 -15.43
CA ALA A 88 -5.83 16.03 -14.56
C ALA A 88 -6.75 16.96 -15.36
N SER A 89 -6.46 17.19 -16.65
CA SER A 89 -7.29 18.01 -17.53
C SER A 89 -8.68 17.45 -17.81
N CYS A 90 -8.89 16.16 -17.57
CA CYS A 90 -10.20 15.52 -17.65
C CYS A 90 -11.17 16.00 -16.57
N ALA A 91 -10.68 16.49 -15.42
CA ALA A 91 -11.51 17.03 -14.36
C ALA A 91 -11.70 18.55 -14.49
N ARG A 92 -12.97 19.00 -14.45
CA ARG A 92 -13.34 20.43 -14.53
C ARG A 92 -14.00 20.97 -13.27
N THR A 93 -14.51 20.08 -12.42
CA THR A 93 -15.21 20.42 -11.18
C THR A 93 -14.60 19.65 -10.00
N PRO A 94 -14.70 20.15 -8.75
CA PRO A 94 -14.16 19.47 -7.58
C PRO A 94 -14.64 18.02 -7.44
N GLY A 95 -15.91 17.77 -7.76
CA GLY A 95 -16.49 16.44 -7.79
C GLY A 95 -15.85 15.51 -8.82
N GLN A 96 -15.63 15.98 -10.05
CA GLN A 96 -14.89 15.21 -11.04
C GLN A 96 -13.43 14.98 -10.63
N GLY A 97 -12.81 15.96 -9.95
CA GLY A 97 -11.45 15.85 -9.44
C GLY A 97 -11.27 14.67 -8.49
N VAL A 98 -12.07 14.62 -7.41
CA VAL A 98 -11.97 13.52 -6.43
C VAL A 98 -12.31 12.16 -7.04
N MET A 99 -13.31 12.10 -7.91
CA MET A 99 -13.69 10.87 -8.62
C MET A 99 -12.56 10.35 -9.51
N LEU A 100 -11.93 11.25 -10.27
CA LEU A 100 -10.84 10.91 -11.18
C LEU A 100 -9.62 10.40 -10.43
N VAL A 101 -9.27 11.03 -9.30
CA VAL A 101 -8.16 10.56 -8.46
C VAL A 101 -8.43 9.18 -7.88
N ALA A 102 -9.64 8.93 -7.35
CA ALA A 102 -10.00 7.61 -6.84
C ALA A 102 -9.95 6.54 -7.92
N PHE A 103 -10.47 6.85 -9.12
CA PHE A 103 -10.48 5.92 -10.25
C PHE A 103 -9.06 5.56 -10.71
N VAL A 104 -8.22 6.57 -10.96
CA VAL A 104 -6.83 6.36 -11.40
C VAL A 104 -6.04 5.62 -10.32
N GLY A 105 -6.22 5.97 -9.04
CA GLY A 105 -5.58 5.29 -7.92
C GLY A 105 -5.99 3.82 -7.82
N ALA A 106 -7.28 3.52 -7.95
CA ALA A 106 -7.82 2.16 -7.89
C ALA A 106 -7.32 1.29 -9.04
N VAL A 107 -7.29 1.81 -10.27
CA VAL A 107 -6.75 1.10 -11.44
C VAL A 107 -5.25 0.89 -11.30
N ALA A 108 -4.50 1.92 -10.90
CA ALA A 108 -3.06 1.81 -10.74
C ALA A 108 -2.70 0.80 -9.64
N CYS A 109 -3.41 0.79 -8.51
CA CYS A 109 -3.18 -0.17 -7.44
C CYS A 109 -3.54 -1.61 -7.83
N ALA A 110 -4.57 -1.79 -8.66
CA ALA A 110 -4.93 -3.11 -9.19
C ALA A 110 -3.86 -3.66 -10.15
N ILE A 111 -3.11 -2.80 -10.84
CA ILE A 111 -1.98 -3.22 -11.67
C ILE A 111 -0.76 -3.47 -10.78
N ASN A 112 -0.34 -2.44 -10.04
CA ASN A 112 0.75 -2.53 -9.09
C ASN A 112 0.52 -1.54 -7.94
N TRP A 113 0.37 -2.08 -6.75
CA TRP A 113 -0.02 -1.32 -5.56
C TRP A 113 1.01 -0.27 -5.16
N GLY A 114 2.30 -0.57 -5.28
CA GLY A 114 3.38 0.35 -4.94
C GLY A 114 3.46 1.52 -5.89
N PHE A 115 3.29 1.26 -7.20
CA PHE A 115 3.12 2.31 -8.21
C PHE A 115 1.86 3.14 -7.95
N GLY A 116 0.73 2.49 -7.67
CA GLY A 116 -0.55 3.16 -7.47
C GLY A 116 -0.56 4.14 -6.30
N LEU A 117 0.07 3.80 -5.17
CA LEU A 117 0.18 4.69 -4.01
C LEU A 117 0.95 5.97 -4.32
N VAL A 118 2.11 5.84 -4.98
CA VAL A 118 2.93 7.00 -5.38
C VAL A 118 2.19 7.83 -6.42
N LEU A 119 1.70 7.19 -7.49
CA LEU A 119 1.00 7.85 -8.59
C LEU A 119 -0.22 8.62 -8.10
N GLY A 120 -1.05 8.00 -7.26
CA GLY A 120 -2.26 8.61 -6.72
C GLY A 120 -1.95 9.85 -5.89
N ALA A 121 -0.96 9.77 -4.99
CA ALA A 121 -0.57 10.89 -4.13
C ALA A 121 -0.11 12.10 -4.94
N MET A 122 0.70 11.90 -5.98
CA MET A 122 1.11 13.02 -6.82
C MET A 122 -0.03 13.53 -7.70
N PHE A 123 -0.84 12.62 -8.25
CA PHE A 123 -1.94 12.99 -9.11
C PHE A 123 -2.96 13.86 -8.34
N SER A 124 -3.13 13.60 -7.04
CA SER A 124 -3.92 14.45 -6.14
C SER A 124 -3.42 15.90 -6.10
N ARG A 125 -2.10 16.14 -6.10
CA ARG A 125 -1.49 17.49 -6.14
C ARG A 125 -1.78 18.18 -7.47
N GLU A 126 -1.65 17.47 -8.58
CA GLU A 126 -1.91 18.03 -9.91
C GLU A 126 -3.39 18.38 -10.11
N VAL A 127 -4.30 17.53 -9.61
CA VAL A 127 -5.74 17.82 -9.63
C VAL A 127 -6.06 19.01 -8.71
N ALA A 128 -5.47 19.09 -7.52
CA ALA A 128 -5.66 20.22 -6.61
C ALA A 128 -5.16 21.55 -7.20
N ARG A 129 -4.04 21.52 -7.92
CA ARG A 129 -3.49 22.69 -8.63
C ARG A 129 -4.44 23.21 -9.71
N ARG A 130 -5.10 22.30 -10.43
CA ARG A 130 -5.98 22.64 -11.56
C ARG A 130 -7.41 22.99 -11.13
N VAL A 131 -7.98 22.20 -10.23
CA VAL A 131 -9.40 22.26 -9.85
C VAL A 131 -9.50 22.91 -8.48
N ARG A 132 -9.56 24.25 -8.47
CA ARG A 132 -9.73 25.05 -7.25
C ARG A 132 -11.04 24.71 -6.53
N GLY A 133 -11.06 24.89 -5.22
CA GLY A 133 -12.23 24.57 -4.37
C GLY A 133 -12.42 23.07 -4.13
N THR A 134 -11.41 22.25 -4.41
CA THR A 134 -11.41 20.83 -4.03
C THR A 134 -10.78 20.67 -2.66
N ASP A 135 -11.41 19.90 -1.77
CA ASP A 135 -10.82 19.56 -0.47
C ASP A 135 -9.60 18.66 -0.68
N TYR A 136 -8.44 19.17 -0.30
CA TYR A 136 -7.17 18.51 -0.56
C TYR A 136 -7.00 17.23 0.26
N ARG A 137 -7.56 17.21 1.47
CA ARG A 137 -7.53 16.02 2.33
C ARG A 137 -8.33 14.88 1.70
N LEU A 138 -9.52 15.18 1.18
CA LEU A 138 -10.34 14.19 0.46
C LEU A 138 -9.68 13.72 -0.85
N LEU A 139 -8.98 14.60 -1.58
CA LEU A 139 -8.23 14.20 -2.78
C LEU A 139 -7.13 13.18 -2.44
N VAL A 140 -6.35 13.43 -1.39
CA VAL A 140 -5.28 12.52 -0.95
C VAL A 140 -5.87 11.24 -0.36
N ALA A 141 -6.97 11.34 0.39
CA ALA A 141 -7.72 10.17 0.87
C ALA A 141 -8.23 9.33 -0.30
N ALA A 142 -8.79 9.94 -1.35
CA ALA A 142 -9.28 9.27 -2.54
C ALA A 142 -8.16 8.51 -3.29
N ALA A 143 -6.96 9.09 -3.36
CA ALA A 143 -5.79 8.41 -3.89
C ALA A 143 -5.43 7.17 -3.07
N TYR A 144 -5.39 7.32 -1.74
CA TYR A 144 -5.05 6.23 -0.82
C TYR A 144 -6.11 5.11 -0.81
N MET A 145 -7.40 5.44 -0.89
CA MET A 145 -8.49 4.45 -0.97
C MET A 145 -8.39 3.55 -2.19
N GLY A 146 -7.74 4.00 -3.27
CA GLY A 146 -7.43 3.16 -4.42
C GLY A 146 -6.65 1.89 -4.04
N PHE A 147 -5.90 1.93 -2.94
CA PHE A 147 -5.16 0.78 -2.41
C PHE A 147 -6.08 -0.40 -2.07
N LEU A 148 -7.38 -0.21 -1.83
CA LEU A 148 -8.32 -1.31 -1.57
C LEU A 148 -8.38 -2.37 -2.68
N THR A 149 -8.01 -2.03 -3.92
CA THR A 149 -8.04 -2.98 -5.05
C THR A 149 -6.81 -3.89 -5.11
N TRP A 150 -5.79 -3.62 -4.30
CA TRP A 150 -4.45 -4.13 -4.53
C TRP A 150 -4.31 -5.64 -4.46
N HIS A 151 -4.93 -6.26 -3.45
CA HIS A 151 -4.86 -7.69 -3.25
C HIS A 151 -5.61 -8.48 -4.33
N GLY A 152 -6.65 -7.89 -4.91
CA GLY A 152 -7.36 -8.47 -6.06
C GLY A 152 -6.69 -8.20 -7.41
N GLY A 153 -5.65 -7.38 -7.40
CA GLY A 153 -4.86 -7.01 -8.57
C GLY A 153 -3.70 -7.96 -8.89
N LEU A 154 -2.95 -7.62 -9.92
CA LEU A 154 -1.82 -8.42 -10.43
C LEU A 154 -0.62 -8.47 -9.47
N SER A 155 -0.61 -7.63 -8.44
CA SER A 155 0.47 -7.48 -7.47
C SER A 155 0.09 -7.92 -6.05
N GLY A 156 -1.06 -8.58 -5.88
CA GLY A 156 -1.53 -9.04 -4.58
C GLY A 156 -0.57 -10.04 -3.93
N SER A 157 -0.06 -9.73 -2.73
CA SER A 157 1.01 -10.56 -2.13
C SER A 157 0.56 -11.98 -1.79
N VAL A 158 -0.58 -12.15 -1.11
CA VAL A 158 -1.10 -13.47 -0.72
C VAL A 158 -1.32 -14.39 -1.94
N PRO A 159 -2.08 -14.01 -2.99
CA PRO A 159 -2.30 -14.89 -4.12
C PRO A 159 -1.00 -15.25 -4.87
N LEU A 160 -0.04 -14.34 -4.95
CA LEU A 160 1.25 -14.61 -5.58
C LEU A 160 2.11 -15.55 -4.73
N VAL A 161 2.17 -15.36 -3.40
CA VAL A 161 2.92 -16.24 -2.50
C VAL A 161 2.31 -17.64 -2.49
N ALA A 162 0.98 -17.76 -2.43
CA ALA A 162 0.28 -19.06 -2.48
C ALA A 162 0.52 -19.83 -3.80
N ALA A 163 0.76 -19.12 -4.90
CA ALA A 163 1.12 -19.70 -6.20
C ALA A 163 2.61 -20.05 -6.34
N THR A 164 3.46 -19.58 -5.42
CA THR A 164 4.93 -19.70 -5.52
C THR A 164 5.44 -20.96 -4.83
N LYS A 165 6.34 -21.70 -5.49
CA LYS A 165 7.04 -22.85 -4.91
C LYS A 165 7.90 -22.45 -3.71
N GLY A 166 7.92 -23.30 -2.69
CA GLY A 166 8.63 -23.09 -1.43
C GLY A 166 7.85 -22.24 -0.43
N ASN A 167 6.59 -21.88 -0.71
CA ASN A 167 5.79 -21.14 0.26
C ASN A 167 5.44 -22.03 1.47
N PRO A 168 5.20 -21.44 2.67
CA PRO A 168 5.01 -22.20 3.91
C PRO A 168 3.89 -23.25 3.87
N MET A 169 2.88 -23.04 3.02
CA MET A 169 1.69 -23.89 2.96
C MET A 169 1.72 -24.94 1.84
N GLU A 170 2.73 -24.92 0.96
CA GLU A 170 2.81 -25.84 -0.18
C GLU A 170 2.72 -27.30 0.23
N LYS A 171 3.38 -27.70 1.33
CA LYS A 171 3.38 -29.08 1.80
C LYS A 171 2.03 -29.56 2.32
N THR A 172 1.16 -28.64 2.75
CA THR A 172 -0.12 -28.97 3.38
C THR A 172 -1.27 -28.96 2.39
N ILE A 173 -1.32 -27.93 1.53
CA ILE A 173 -2.44 -27.71 0.61
C ILE A 173 -2.03 -27.69 -0.87
N GLY A 174 -0.74 -27.84 -1.18
CA GLY A 174 -0.21 -27.62 -2.52
C GLY A 174 -0.11 -26.14 -2.89
N LEU A 175 0.13 -25.88 -4.17
CA LEU A 175 0.14 -24.52 -4.72
C LEU A 175 -1.29 -24.10 -5.10
N ILE A 176 -1.63 -22.85 -4.81
CA ILE A 176 -2.89 -22.26 -5.27
C ILE A 176 -2.56 -21.37 -6.48
N PRO A 177 -2.86 -21.81 -7.71
CA PRO A 177 -2.56 -21.03 -8.89
C PRO A 177 -3.40 -19.74 -8.93
N VAL A 178 -2.89 -18.71 -9.60
CA VAL A 178 -3.60 -17.42 -9.75
C VAL A 178 -4.93 -17.52 -10.50
N SER A 179 -5.16 -18.61 -11.24
CA SER A 179 -6.46 -18.95 -11.83
C SER A 179 -7.55 -19.25 -10.81
N GLN A 180 -7.17 -19.67 -9.59
CA GLN A 180 -8.08 -19.92 -8.46
C GLN A 180 -8.17 -18.72 -7.49
N THR A 181 -7.43 -17.63 -7.75
CA THR A 181 -7.44 -16.42 -6.93
C THR A 181 -7.75 -15.18 -7.77
N ILE A 182 -6.73 -14.58 -8.40
CA ILE A 182 -6.82 -13.33 -9.16
C ILE A 182 -7.77 -13.44 -10.36
N PHE A 183 -7.75 -14.55 -11.09
CA PHE A 183 -8.56 -14.72 -12.31
C PHE A 183 -9.91 -15.41 -12.06
N THR A 184 -10.49 -15.23 -10.88
CA THR A 184 -11.81 -15.77 -10.50
C THR A 184 -12.94 -14.75 -10.63
N GLY A 185 -14.18 -15.24 -10.74
CA GLY A 185 -15.37 -14.39 -10.85
C GLY A 185 -15.62 -13.51 -9.63
N TYR A 186 -15.44 -14.05 -8.41
CA TYR A 186 -15.63 -13.26 -7.18
C TYR A 186 -14.57 -12.15 -7.05
N ASN A 187 -13.31 -12.43 -7.43
CA ASN A 187 -12.25 -11.43 -7.41
C ASN A 187 -12.51 -10.32 -8.43
N ALA A 188 -12.98 -10.70 -9.63
CA ALA A 188 -13.38 -9.75 -10.66
C ALA A 188 -14.53 -8.86 -10.16
N PHE A 189 -15.54 -9.44 -9.50
CA PHE A 189 -16.63 -8.68 -8.88
C PHE A 189 -16.10 -7.66 -7.88
N ILE A 190 -15.32 -8.08 -6.88
CA ILE A 190 -14.79 -7.20 -5.83
C ILE A 190 -13.93 -6.08 -6.45
N THR A 191 -12.97 -6.44 -7.29
CA THR A 191 -12.00 -5.49 -7.86
C THR A 191 -12.69 -4.46 -8.77
N ILE A 192 -13.56 -4.91 -9.67
CA ILE A 192 -14.29 -4.01 -10.58
C ILE A 192 -15.28 -3.16 -9.79
N ALA A 193 -16.00 -3.73 -8.82
CA ALA A 193 -16.93 -2.98 -7.98
C ALA A 193 -16.19 -1.87 -7.21
N LEU A 194 -15.01 -2.14 -6.64
CA LEU A 194 -14.21 -1.10 -5.97
C LEU A 194 -13.76 0.00 -6.95
N ILE A 195 -13.27 -0.36 -8.15
CA ILE A 195 -12.85 0.62 -9.18
C ILE A 195 -14.00 1.56 -9.57
N VAL A 196 -15.23 1.05 -9.62
CA VAL A 196 -16.42 1.83 -10.01
C VAL A 196 -17.03 2.60 -8.83
N LEU A 197 -17.15 1.96 -7.66
CA LEU A 197 -17.86 2.49 -6.52
C LEU A 197 -17.03 3.49 -5.70
N LEU A 198 -15.70 3.33 -5.64
CA LEU A 198 -14.85 4.26 -4.89
C LEU A 198 -14.95 5.71 -5.41
N PRO A 199 -14.88 6.00 -6.72
CA PRO A 199 -15.15 7.33 -7.26
C PRO A 199 -16.49 7.90 -6.79
N ILE A 200 -17.56 7.11 -6.87
CA ILE A 200 -18.90 7.53 -6.47
C ILE A 200 -18.92 7.84 -4.97
N LEU A 201 -18.31 6.97 -4.16
CA LEU A 201 -18.26 7.14 -2.71
C LEU A 201 -17.53 8.43 -2.31
N VAL A 202 -16.33 8.68 -2.85
CA VAL A 202 -15.57 9.90 -2.52
C VAL A 202 -16.32 11.16 -2.94
N ARG A 203 -17.08 11.11 -4.04
CA ARG A 203 -17.94 12.22 -4.47
C ARG A 203 -19.04 12.54 -3.45
N LEU A 204 -19.57 11.52 -2.79
CA LEU A 204 -20.61 11.63 -1.75
C LEU A 204 -20.07 12.04 -0.38
N MET A 205 -18.75 12.02 -0.20
CA MET A 205 -18.05 12.44 1.02
C MET A 205 -17.57 13.89 0.99
N MET A 206 -17.64 14.55 -0.18
CA MET A 206 -17.20 15.93 -0.35
C MET A 206 -17.76 16.83 0.75
N PRO A 207 -16.92 17.62 1.43
CA PRO A 207 -17.39 18.59 2.40
C PRO A 207 -18.21 19.70 1.71
N LYS A 208 -18.94 20.48 2.51
CA LYS A 208 -19.63 21.66 2.00
C LYS A 208 -18.60 22.72 1.59
N PRO A 209 -18.92 23.65 0.69
CA PRO A 209 -17.98 24.68 0.21
C PRO A 209 -17.29 25.46 1.34
N GLU A 210 -18.00 25.76 2.43
CA GLU A 210 -17.49 26.46 3.60
C GLU A 210 -16.46 25.66 4.44
N ASP A 211 -16.49 24.32 4.34
CA ASP A 211 -15.63 23.40 5.10
C ASP A 211 -14.44 22.88 4.25
N VAL A 212 -14.34 23.31 2.98
CA VAL A 212 -13.28 22.88 2.06
C VAL A 212 -11.92 23.40 2.54
N VAL A 213 -11.01 22.47 2.80
CA VAL A 213 -9.60 22.81 3.04
C VAL A 213 -8.83 22.67 1.74
N SER A 214 -8.46 23.82 1.18
CA SER A 214 -7.63 23.86 -0.03
C SER A 214 -6.17 23.48 0.28
N VAL A 215 -5.47 22.99 -0.74
CA VAL A 215 -4.03 22.70 -0.64
C VAL A 215 -3.23 23.97 -0.33
N ASP A 216 -2.22 23.86 0.53
CA ASP A 216 -1.26 24.93 0.76
C ASP A 216 -0.52 25.24 -0.56
N PRO A 217 -0.56 26.48 -1.07
CA PRO A 217 0.15 26.86 -2.29
C PRO A 217 1.64 26.51 -2.27
N ALA A 218 2.32 26.54 -1.11
CA ALA A 218 3.72 26.16 -0.99
C ALA A 218 3.95 24.68 -1.35
N LEU A 219 2.97 23.80 -1.10
CA LEU A 219 3.00 22.40 -1.51
C LEU A 219 2.76 22.21 -3.02
N LEU A 220 2.36 23.26 -3.73
CA LEU A 220 2.20 23.24 -5.19
C LEU A 220 3.37 23.89 -5.93
N GLU A 221 4.36 24.43 -5.23
CA GLU A 221 5.55 24.96 -5.87
C GLU A 221 6.37 23.85 -6.52
N ASP A 222 6.90 24.16 -7.70
CA ASP A 222 7.76 23.23 -8.40
C ASP A 222 9.14 23.23 -7.75
N PRO A 223 9.71 22.05 -7.45
CA PRO A 223 11.07 22.01 -6.93
C PRO A 223 12.03 22.66 -7.95
N PRO A 224 13.09 23.34 -7.48
CA PRO A 224 14.08 23.93 -8.35
C PRO A 224 14.66 22.87 -9.29
N THR A 225 15.07 23.29 -10.48
CA THR A 225 15.62 22.36 -11.48
C THR A 225 16.82 21.62 -10.91
N VAL A 226 16.72 20.29 -10.86
CA VAL A 226 17.81 19.43 -10.41
C VAL A 226 18.92 19.26 -11.45
N GLU A 227 18.71 19.74 -12.67
CA GLU A 227 19.72 19.75 -13.74
C GLU A 227 20.75 20.85 -13.52
N ARG A 228 22.04 20.47 -13.50
CA ARG A 228 23.16 21.41 -13.44
C ARG A 228 23.69 21.64 -14.86
N LYS A 229 23.83 22.90 -15.27
CA LYS A 229 24.58 23.25 -16.49
C LYS A 229 26.04 23.44 -16.13
N LEU A 230 26.91 22.65 -16.75
CA LEU A 230 28.36 22.75 -16.57
C LEU A 230 28.91 23.96 -17.34
N GLY A 231 29.89 24.64 -16.74
CA GLY A 231 30.66 25.69 -17.41
C GLY A 231 31.77 25.12 -18.30
N PRO A 232 32.43 25.97 -19.11
CA PRO A 232 33.53 25.55 -19.98
C PRO A 232 34.71 24.93 -19.20
N ASP A 233 34.98 25.44 -18.00
CA ASP A 233 36.07 25.00 -17.12
C ASP A 233 35.71 23.80 -16.23
N ALA A 234 34.57 23.14 -16.48
CA ALA A 234 34.14 21.99 -15.69
C ALA A 234 35.16 20.84 -15.78
N THR A 235 35.51 20.32 -14.61
CA THR A 235 36.50 19.24 -14.47
C THR A 235 36.02 17.95 -15.11
N PHE A 236 36.95 17.02 -15.38
CA PHE A 236 36.59 15.70 -15.91
C PHE A 236 35.59 14.94 -15.02
N ALA A 237 35.74 15.03 -13.70
CA ALA A 237 34.82 14.42 -12.74
C ALA A 237 33.40 14.98 -12.87
N GLU A 238 33.26 16.30 -12.90
CA GLU A 238 31.95 16.96 -13.07
C GLU A 238 31.27 16.58 -14.39
N ARG A 239 32.06 16.40 -15.47
CA ARG A 239 31.56 15.94 -16.77
C ARG A 239 31.03 14.50 -16.71
N ILE A 240 31.65 13.61 -15.93
CA ILE A 240 31.16 12.24 -15.72
C ILE A 240 29.88 12.26 -14.88
N GLU A 241 29.89 13.01 -13.78
CA GLU A 241 28.77 13.17 -12.85
C GLU A 241 27.49 13.65 -13.54
N GLU A 242 27.63 14.57 -14.49
CA GLU A 242 26.52 15.12 -15.31
C GLU A 242 26.42 14.46 -16.71
N SER A 243 27.02 13.28 -16.91
CA SER A 243 27.02 12.60 -18.21
C SER A 243 25.69 11.91 -18.52
N ARG A 244 25.04 12.36 -19.59
CA ARG A 244 23.83 11.70 -20.10
C ARG A 244 24.08 10.30 -20.63
N ALA A 245 25.27 10.07 -21.18
CA ALA A 245 25.66 8.76 -21.69
C ALA A 245 25.71 7.72 -20.56
N LEU A 246 26.16 8.12 -19.37
CA LEU A 246 26.22 7.23 -18.21
C LEU A 246 24.81 6.85 -17.73
N SER A 247 23.89 7.82 -17.64
CA SER A 247 22.48 7.52 -17.35
C SER A 247 21.87 6.55 -18.34
N LEU A 248 22.07 6.78 -19.65
CA LEU A 248 21.55 5.90 -20.71
C LEU A 248 22.17 4.51 -20.67
N LEU A 249 23.47 4.41 -20.40
CA LEU A 249 24.17 3.12 -20.26
C LEU A 249 23.57 2.30 -19.12
N VAL A 250 23.44 2.88 -17.93
CA VAL A 250 22.89 2.17 -16.77
C VAL A 250 21.42 1.79 -17.00
N ALA A 251 20.62 2.69 -17.57
CA ALA A 251 19.24 2.39 -17.91
C ALA A 251 19.12 1.25 -18.95
N ALA A 252 20.01 1.21 -19.94
CA ALA A 252 20.08 0.13 -20.92
C ALA A 252 20.44 -1.21 -20.27
N LEU A 253 21.40 -1.23 -19.33
CA LEU A 253 21.73 -2.45 -18.57
C LEU A 253 20.53 -2.95 -17.77
N CYS A 254 19.79 -2.05 -17.10
CA CYS A 254 18.56 -2.41 -16.39
C CYS A 254 17.50 -3.00 -17.35
N ALA A 255 17.30 -2.38 -18.51
CA ALA A 255 16.35 -2.84 -19.51
C ALA A 255 16.73 -4.21 -20.09
N VAL A 256 18.01 -4.45 -20.38
CA VAL A 256 18.51 -5.75 -20.83
C VAL A 256 18.31 -6.82 -19.75
N PHE A 257 18.65 -6.51 -18.50
CA PHE A 257 18.42 -7.44 -17.38
C PHE A 257 16.94 -7.82 -17.26
N LEU A 258 16.03 -6.84 -17.33
CA LEU A 258 14.58 -7.10 -17.29
C LEU A 258 14.12 -7.93 -18.49
N GLY A 259 14.63 -7.64 -19.70
CA GLY A 259 14.33 -8.40 -20.92
C GLY A 259 14.77 -9.87 -20.80
N VAL A 260 15.99 -10.12 -20.33
CA VAL A 260 16.51 -11.48 -20.09
C VAL A 260 15.70 -12.18 -19.01
N ARG A 261 15.40 -11.50 -17.90
CA ARG A 261 14.58 -12.06 -16.80
C ARG A 261 13.19 -12.46 -17.30
N PHE A 262 12.50 -11.59 -18.03
CA PHE A 262 11.15 -11.87 -18.52
C PHE A 262 11.12 -12.97 -19.59
N HIS A 263 12.17 -13.04 -20.43
CA HIS A 263 12.30 -14.13 -21.39
C HIS A 263 12.54 -15.49 -20.72
N THR A 264 13.36 -15.53 -19.68
CA THR A 264 13.78 -16.79 -19.03
C THR A 264 12.85 -17.26 -17.91
N LYS A 265 12.24 -16.33 -17.16
CA LYS A 265 11.43 -16.62 -15.97
C LYS A 265 9.96 -16.21 -16.10
N GLY A 266 9.57 -15.63 -17.24
CA GLY A 266 8.24 -15.06 -17.45
C GLY A 266 8.09 -13.65 -16.90
N PHE A 267 6.97 -13.01 -17.24
CA PHE A 267 6.65 -11.66 -16.79
C PHE A 267 6.21 -11.66 -15.32
N ALA A 268 6.93 -10.92 -14.47
CA ALA A 268 6.59 -10.74 -13.06
C ALA A 268 6.95 -9.32 -12.61
N LEU A 269 6.01 -8.60 -11.99
CA LEU A 269 6.20 -7.25 -11.45
C LEU A 269 6.26 -7.30 -9.91
N ASP A 270 7.32 -7.91 -9.38
CA ASP A 270 7.64 -7.81 -7.96
C ASP A 270 8.19 -6.41 -7.59
N ILE A 271 8.35 -6.17 -6.28
CA ILE A 271 8.76 -4.85 -5.76
C ILE A 271 10.15 -4.46 -6.27
N ASP A 272 11.10 -5.41 -6.35
CA ASP A 272 12.45 -5.14 -6.85
C ASP A 272 12.43 -4.79 -8.34
N THR A 273 11.58 -5.47 -9.12
CA THR A 273 11.35 -5.17 -10.53
C THR A 273 10.79 -3.76 -10.71
N VAL A 274 9.82 -3.36 -9.89
CA VAL A 274 9.27 -1.99 -9.90
C VAL A 274 10.32 -0.96 -9.51
N ASN A 275 11.07 -1.20 -8.44
CA ASN A 275 12.17 -0.33 -8.01
C ASN A 275 13.22 -0.16 -9.11
N LEU A 276 13.56 -1.25 -9.81
CA LEU A 276 14.51 -1.20 -10.92
C LEU A 276 13.98 -0.41 -12.11
N VAL A 277 12.69 -0.58 -12.45
CA VAL A 277 12.02 0.21 -13.50
C VAL A 277 11.99 1.68 -13.13
N PHE A 278 11.62 2.03 -11.89
CA PHE A 278 11.61 3.41 -11.43
C PHE A 278 12.99 4.04 -11.43
N LEU A 279 14.02 3.29 -11.02
CA LEU A 279 15.40 3.74 -11.06
C LEU A 279 15.87 3.99 -12.49
N ALA A 280 15.67 3.03 -13.40
CA ALA A 280 16.08 3.15 -14.78
C ALA A 280 15.35 4.30 -15.49
N ALA A 281 14.02 4.39 -15.33
CA ALA A 281 13.24 5.48 -15.87
C ALA A 281 13.65 6.82 -15.24
N GLY A 282 13.87 6.88 -13.94
CA GLY A 282 14.33 8.06 -13.23
C GLY A 282 15.66 8.59 -13.78
N LEU A 283 16.65 7.72 -13.98
CA LEU A 283 17.94 8.09 -14.58
C LEU A 283 17.79 8.68 -15.98
N VAL A 284 16.93 8.10 -16.82
CA VAL A 284 16.69 8.59 -18.18
C VAL A 284 15.96 9.94 -18.16
N LEU A 285 14.89 10.05 -17.36
CA LEU A 285 14.03 11.24 -17.38
C LEU A 285 14.67 12.45 -16.69
N HIS A 286 15.57 12.23 -15.72
CA HIS A 286 16.42 13.27 -15.14
C HIS A 286 17.70 13.55 -15.93
N LYS A 287 17.92 12.80 -17.01
CA LYS A 287 19.02 12.93 -17.99
C LYS A 287 20.41 12.59 -17.45
N THR A 288 20.79 13.02 -16.25
CA THR A 288 22.14 12.83 -15.68
C THR A 288 22.10 12.08 -14.35
N PRO A 289 23.16 11.32 -13.98
CA PRO A 289 23.21 10.60 -12.72
C PRO A 289 23.04 11.51 -11.51
N MET A 290 23.74 12.65 -11.50
CA MET A 290 23.68 13.58 -10.38
C MET A 290 22.37 14.38 -10.30
N ALA A 291 21.70 14.66 -11.42
CA ALA A 291 20.34 15.21 -11.39
C ALA A 291 19.37 14.23 -10.73
N TYR A 292 19.45 12.95 -11.08
CA TYR A 292 18.65 11.90 -10.44
C TYR A 292 19.00 11.75 -8.95
N ALA A 293 20.29 11.75 -8.58
CA ALA A 293 20.72 11.68 -7.19
C ALA A 293 20.19 12.84 -6.33
N ARG A 294 20.18 14.07 -6.87
CA ARG A 294 19.59 15.23 -6.21
C ARG A 294 18.07 15.08 -6.02
N ALA A 295 17.36 14.56 -7.02
CA ALA A 295 15.92 14.28 -6.90
C ALA A 295 15.63 13.21 -5.82
N VAL A 296 16.44 12.14 -5.78
CA VAL A 296 16.38 11.09 -4.76
C VAL A 296 16.65 11.64 -3.36
N ALA A 297 17.63 12.52 -3.19
CA ALA A 297 17.92 13.15 -1.91
C ALA A 297 16.74 13.99 -1.38
N GLY A 298 16.06 14.73 -2.26
CA GLY A 298 14.84 15.46 -1.90
C GLY A 298 13.69 14.54 -1.48
N ALA A 299 13.54 13.40 -2.16
CA ALA A 299 12.51 12.40 -1.87
C ALA A 299 12.76 11.62 -0.56
N ALA A 300 14.03 11.40 -0.19
CA ALA A 300 14.43 10.55 0.94
C ALA A 300 13.83 10.99 2.29
N LYS A 301 13.59 12.29 2.49
CA LYS A 301 12.97 12.81 3.72
C LYS A 301 11.60 12.19 3.99
N GLY A 302 10.84 11.89 2.92
CA GLY A 302 9.52 11.27 3.01
C GLY A 302 9.53 9.83 3.52
N ALA A 303 10.68 9.16 3.51
CA ALA A 303 10.82 7.78 3.96
C ALA A 303 11.10 7.64 5.46
N SER A 304 11.22 8.74 6.21
CA SER A 304 11.54 8.72 7.65
C SER A 304 10.57 7.87 8.48
N GLY A 305 9.27 7.98 8.22
CA GLY A 305 8.25 7.18 8.89
C GLY A 305 8.42 5.68 8.66
N ILE A 306 8.75 5.27 7.43
CA ILE A 306 9.05 3.88 7.07
C ILE A 306 10.25 3.37 7.88
N MET A 307 11.35 4.13 7.86
CA MET A 307 12.61 3.71 8.49
C MET A 307 12.48 3.47 10.00
N ILE A 308 11.71 4.30 10.71
CA ILE A 308 11.56 4.18 12.17
C ILE A 308 10.47 3.19 12.59
N GLN A 309 9.41 3.01 11.81
CA GLN A 309 8.25 2.20 12.21
C GLN A 309 8.35 0.73 11.84
N PHE A 310 8.96 0.40 10.68
CA PHE A 310 9.02 -0.99 10.20
C PHE A 310 9.64 -1.97 11.21
N PRO A 311 10.70 -1.62 11.97
CA PRO A 311 11.25 -2.51 12.99
C PRO A 311 10.25 -2.86 14.10
N PHE A 312 9.40 -1.92 14.53
CA PHE A 312 8.34 -2.20 15.51
C PHE A 312 7.32 -3.20 14.96
N TYR A 313 6.86 -3.00 13.73
CA TYR A 313 5.94 -3.95 13.08
C TYR A 313 6.56 -5.33 12.87
N ALA A 314 7.87 -5.41 12.59
CA ALA A 314 8.60 -6.67 12.50
C ALA A 314 8.62 -7.41 13.85
N GLY A 315 8.90 -6.68 14.95
CA GLY A 315 8.84 -7.24 16.29
C GLY A 315 7.43 -7.70 16.68
N ILE A 316 6.40 -6.91 16.38
CA ILE A 316 4.99 -7.28 16.60
C ILE A 316 4.63 -8.54 15.81
N GLN A 317 5.01 -8.61 14.54
CA GLN A 317 4.77 -9.78 13.69
C GLN A 317 5.43 -11.04 14.27
N ALA A 318 6.70 -10.96 14.66
CA ALA A 318 7.39 -12.10 15.25
C ALA A 318 6.79 -12.53 16.60
N LEU A 319 6.36 -11.56 17.41
CA LEU A 319 5.63 -11.85 18.64
C LEU A 319 4.31 -12.55 18.35
N MET A 320 3.52 -12.06 17.40
CA MET A 320 2.24 -12.66 16.99
C MET A 320 2.39 -14.09 16.46
N ASP A 321 3.42 -14.32 15.66
CA ASP A 321 3.73 -15.61 15.04
C ASP A 321 4.25 -16.60 16.09
N HIS A 322 5.39 -16.29 16.72
CA HIS A 322 6.11 -17.24 17.58
C HIS A 322 5.43 -17.48 18.93
N SER A 323 4.62 -16.54 19.44
CA SER A 323 3.83 -16.78 20.67
C SER A 323 2.62 -17.68 20.43
N GLY A 324 2.16 -17.80 19.17
CA GLY A 324 0.91 -18.45 18.81
C GLY A 324 -0.34 -17.57 18.96
N LEU A 325 -0.19 -16.29 19.32
CA LEU A 325 -1.31 -15.35 19.49
C LEU A 325 -2.15 -15.22 18.20
N ALA A 326 -1.51 -15.16 17.03
CA ALA A 326 -2.23 -15.15 15.76
C ALA A 326 -3.09 -16.40 15.55
N GLY A 327 -2.59 -17.56 15.97
CA GLY A 327 -3.32 -18.83 15.93
C GLY A 327 -4.52 -18.82 16.86
N VAL A 328 -4.40 -18.27 18.07
CA VAL A 328 -5.52 -18.12 19.02
C VAL A 328 -6.64 -17.28 18.42
N ILE A 329 -6.30 -16.11 17.86
CA ILE A 329 -7.28 -15.22 17.22
C ILE A 329 -7.95 -15.93 16.03
N THR A 330 -7.15 -16.53 15.15
CA THR A 330 -7.68 -17.22 13.96
C THR A 330 -8.61 -18.36 14.33
N LYS A 331 -8.27 -19.12 15.38
CA LYS A 331 -9.06 -20.26 15.84
C LYS A 331 -10.46 -19.85 16.30
N TRP A 332 -10.64 -18.70 16.96
CA TRP A 332 -11.96 -18.23 17.36
C TRP A 332 -12.93 -18.07 16.19
N PHE A 333 -12.44 -17.62 15.03
CA PHE A 333 -13.25 -17.48 13.82
C PHE A 333 -13.47 -18.82 13.12
N VAL A 334 -12.42 -19.65 13.07
CA VAL A 334 -12.49 -20.98 12.42
C VAL A 334 -13.43 -21.92 13.17
N ASP A 335 -13.43 -21.94 14.50
CA ASP A 335 -14.20 -22.88 15.32
C ASP A 335 -15.72 -22.68 15.20
N ILE A 336 -16.17 -21.47 14.81
CA ILE A 336 -17.59 -21.16 14.58
C ILE A 336 -17.98 -21.19 13.10
N ALA A 337 -17.02 -21.43 12.20
CA ALA A 337 -17.24 -21.38 10.77
C ALA A 337 -17.82 -22.68 10.22
N ASN A 338 -18.59 -22.56 9.14
CA ASN A 338 -18.97 -23.67 8.26
C ASN A 338 -18.50 -23.37 6.83
N VAL A 339 -18.63 -24.33 5.92
CA VAL A 339 -18.15 -24.20 4.52
C VAL A 339 -18.62 -22.93 3.82
N HIS A 340 -19.83 -22.43 4.12
CA HIS A 340 -20.40 -21.23 3.50
C HIS A 340 -19.95 -19.93 4.18
N THR A 341 -19.77 -19.93 5.50
CA THR A 341 -19.35 -18.74 6.26
C THR A 341 -17.84 -18.60 6.40
N PHE A 342 -17.08 -19.66 6.05
CA PHE A 342 -15.64 -19.73 6.29
C PHE A 342 -14.84 -18.60 5.64
N PRO A 343 -14.98 -18.29 4.33
CA PRO A 343 -14.21 -17.19 3.74
C PRO A 343 -14.52 -15.84 4.38
N LEU A 344 -15.78 -15.61 4.79
CA LEU A 344 -16.16 -14.37 5.47
C LEU A 344 -15.51 -14.26 6.87
N LEU A 345 -15.52 -15.34 7.64
CA LEU A 345 -14.92 -15.36 8.98
C LEU A 345 -13.39 -15.29 8.93
N ALA A 346 -12.75 -15.94 7.95
CA ALA A 346 -11.33 -15.79 7.69
C ALA A 346 -10.97 -14.33 7.29
N PHE A 347 -11.82 -13.67 6.51
CA PHE A 347 -11.67 -12.25 6.17
C PHE A 347 -11.73 -11.36 7.41
N LEU A 348 -12.68 -11.58 8.31
CA LEU A 348 -12.79 -10.83 9.56
C LEU A 348 -11.63 -11.11 10.52
N SER A 349 -11.17 -12.36 10.61
CA SER A 349 -9.95 -12.72 11.35
C SER A 349 -8.75 -11.94 10.83
N SER A 350 -8.58 -11.92 9.51
CA SER A 350 -7.47 -11.21 8.88
C SER A 350 -7.57 -9.69 9.07
N ALA A 351 -8.78 -9.14 9.04
CA ALA A 351 -9.04 -7.74 9.37
C ALA A 351 -8.58 -7.37 10.79
N VAL A 352 -8.80 -8.24 11.78
CA VAL A 352 -8.32 -8.02 13.16
C VAL A 352 -6.80 -8.10 13.22
N ILE A 353 -6.20 -9.11 12.58
CA ILE A 353 -4.74 -9.34 12.61
C ILE A 353 -3.97 -8.21 11.90
N ASN A 354 -4.53 -7.60 10.86
CA ASN A 354 -3.87 -6.54 10.09
C ASN A 354 -3.50 -5.32 10.93
N PHE A 355 -4.26 -5.02 11.99
CA PHE A 355 -3.88 -3.93 12.89
C PHE A 355 -2.50 -4.16 13.51
N ALA A 356 -2.13 -5.42 13.77
CA ALA A 356 -0.83 -5.84 14.31
C ALA A 356 0.22 -6.07 13.21
N VAL A 357 -0.17 -6.66 12.07
CA VAL A 357 0.75 -7.12 11.03
C VAL A 357 0.36 -6.53 9.66
N PRO A 358 0.73 -5.27 9.32
CA PRO A 358 0.30 -4.63 8.07
C PRO A 358 1.15 -5.07 6.86
N SER A 359 1.15 -6.37 6.57
CA SER A 359 1.94 -6.97 5.48
C SER A 359 1.19 -8.15 4.87
N GLY A 360 0.76 -8.01 3.61
CA GLY A 360 0.08 -9.09 2.89
C GLY A 360 0.91 -10.39 2.81
N GLY A 361 2.23 -10.30 2.63
CA GLY A 361 3.11 -11.48 2.70
C GLY A 361 3.22 -12.05 4.11
N GLY A 362 3.32 -11.17 5.12
CA GLY A 362 3.33 -11.57 6.54
C GLY A 362 2.04 -12.27 6.95
N HIS A 363 0.89 -11.83 6.44
CA HIS A 363 -0.41 -12.47 6.65
C HIS A 363 -0.42 -13.92 6.17
N TRP A 364 0.17 -14.22 5.02
CA TRP A 364 0.25 -15.61 4.54
C TRP A 364 1.08 -16.48 5.49
N VAL A 365 2.20 -15.96 6.00
CA VAL A 365 3.07 -16.69 6.94
C VAL A 365 2.36 -16.93 8.27
N VAL A 366 1.69 -15.90 8.80
CA VAL A 366 1.12 -15.91 10.16
C VAL A 366 -0.26 -16.58 10.20
N GLN A 367 -1.11 -16.39 9.19
CA GLN A 367 -2.48 -16.92 9.18
C GLN A 367 -2.65 -18.16 8.31
N GLY A 368 -1.87 -18.29 7.23
CA GLY A 368 -1.94 -19.44 6.32
C GLY A 368 -1.92 -20.80 7.04
N PRO A 369 -1.02 -21.03 8.02
CA PRO A 369 -0.94 -22.28 8.79
C PRO A 369 -2.21 -22.65 9.58
N PHE A 370 -3.10 -21.69 9.83
CA PHE A 370 -4.33 -21.91 10.59
C PHE A 370 -5.56 -21.92 9.69
N VAL A 371 -5.65 -20.96 8.76
CA VAL A 371 -6.80 -20.83 7.84
C VAL A 371 -6.80 -21.94 6.80
N MET A 372 -5.66 -22.25 6.19
CA MET A 372 -5.65 -23.15 5.03
C MET A 372 -5.94 -24.62 5.37
N PRO A 373 -5.39 -25.21 6.45
CA PRO A 373 -5.78 -26.55 6.87
C PRO A 373 -7.25 -26.63 7.28
N ALA A 374 -7.77 -25.60 7.94
CA ALA A 374 -9.18 -25.53 8.31
C ALA A 374 -10.11 -25.45 7.10
N ALA A 375 -9.75 -24.64 6.10
CA ALA A 375 -10.45 -24.57 4.82
C ALA A 375 -10.51 -25.96 4.15
N GLN A 376 -9.37 -26.66 4.11
CA GLN A 376 -9.27 -28.00 3.55
C GLN A 376 -10.13 -29.01 4.32
N ALA A 377 -10.12 -28.98 5.65
CA ALA A 377 -10.91 -29.87 6.50
C ALA A 377 -12.42 -29.65 6.35
N LEU A 378 -12.85 -28.39 6.17
CA LEU A 378 -14.25 -28.02 5.95
C LEU A 378 -14.71 -28.18 4.50
N GLY A 379 -13.80 -28.49 3.57
CA GLY A 379 -14.08 -28.53 2.13
C GLY A 379 -14.38 -27.15 1.52
N ALA A 380 -13.91 -26.07 2.14
CA ALA A 380 -14.06 -24.71 1.62
C ALA A 380 -13.07 -24.44 0.46
N ASP A 381 -13.43 -23.51 -0.42
CA ASP A 381 -12.58 -23.14 -1.55
C ASP A 381 -11.25 -22.52 -1.06
N LEU A 382 -10.14 -23.16 -1.41
CA LEU A 382 -8.80 -22.77 -0.95
C LEU A 382 -8.37 -21.43 -1.53
N GLY A 383 -8.65 -21.16 -2.80
CA GLY A 383 -8.29 -19.90 -3.44
C GLY A 383 -9.02 -18.71 -2.83
N LYS A 384 -10.32 -18.87 -2.60
CA LYS A 384 -11.16 -17.90 -1.91
C LYS A 384 -10.81 -17.73 -0.45
N SER A 385 -10.39 -18.80 0.24
CA SER A 385 -9.88 -18.73 1.61
C SER A 385 -8.55 -17.96 1.69
N ALA A 386 -7.64 -18.18 0.73
CA ALA A 386 -6.43 -17.38 0.61
C ALA A 386 -6.75 -15.90 0.32
N MET A 387 -7.70 -15.64 -0.57
CA MET A 387 -8.15 -14.27 -0.86
C MET A 387 -8.91 -13.63 0.30
N ALA A 388 -9.57 -14.39 1.17
CA ALA A 388 -10.16 -13.85 2.40
C ALA A 388 -9.08 -13.29 3.33
N ILE A 389 -7.96 -14.00 3.50
CA ILE A 389 -6.79 -13.48 4.23
C ILE A 389 -6.33 -12.17 3.57
N ALA A 390 -6.16 -12.18 2.24
CA ALA A 390 -5.71 -11.02 1.46
C ALA A 390 -6.64 -9.81 1.64
N TYR A 391 -7.95 -9.99 1.51
CA TYR A 391 -8.88 -8.88 1.56
C TYR A 391 -9.11 -8.32 2.96
N GLY A 392 -9.01 -9.14 4.01
CA GLY A 392 -9.13 -8.64 5.38
C GLY A 392 -8.01 -7.64 5.71
N GLU A 393 -6.81 -7.95 5.24
CA GLU A 393 -5.65 -7.05 5.24
C GLU A 393 -5.97 -5.77 4.45
N ALA A 394 -6.34 -5.91 3.17
CA ALA A 394 -6.53 -4.76 2.29
C ALA A 394 -7.61 -3.81 2.83
N TRP A 395 -8.68 -4.38 3.36
CA TRP A 395 -9.84 -3.65 3.85
C TRP A 395 -9.51 -2.78 5.07
N THR A 396 -8.78 -3.33 6.04
CA THR A 396 -8.50 -2.64 7.30
C THR A 396 -7.30 -1.69 7.22
N ASN A 397 -6.54 -1.69 6.12
CA ASN A 397 -5.62 -0.60 5.80
C ASN A 397 -6.32 0.76 5.71
N MET A 398 -7.65 0.80 5.57
CA MET A 398 -8.42 2.06 5.66
C MET A 398 -8.62 2.58 7.10
N ALA A 399 -8.26 1.81 8.12
CA ALA A 399 -8.20 2.25 9.52
C ALA A 399 -6.78 2.14 10.11
N GLN A 400 -5.91 1.36 9.49
CA GLN A 400 -4.53 1.17 9.87
C GLN A 400 -3.64 2.17 9.09
N PRO A 401 -2.90 3.07 9.74
CA PRO A 401 -2.27 4.22 9.08
C PRO A 401 -0.96 3.96 8.34
N PHE A 402 -0.38 2.76 8.46
CA PHE A 402 0.97 2.44 8.02
C PHE A 402 1.18 2.69 6.52
N TRP A 403 0.28 2.16 5.68
CA TRP A 403 0.37 2.31 4.23
C TRP A 403 0.01 3.71 3.73
N ALA A 404 -0.59 4.55 4.58
CA ALA A 404 -0.87 5.93 4.22
C ALA A 404 0.38 6.82 4.27
N LEU A 405 1.38 6.45 5.08
CA LEU A 405 2.58 7.26 5.32
C LEU A 405 3.32 7.70 4.05
N PRO A 406 3.56 6.82 3.06
CA PRO A 406 4.26 7.23 1.84
C PRO A 406 3.46 8.27 1.05
N ALA A 407 2.15 8.06 0.91
CA ALA A 407 1.26 8.99 0.20
C ALA A 407 1.16 10.34 0.92
N LEU A 408 1.05 10.31 2.26
CA LEU A 408 1.00 11.49 3.12
C LEU A 408 2.29 12.31 3.05
N ALA A 409 3.45 11.64 3.03
CA ALA A 409 4.74 12.30 2.88
C ALA A 409 4.87 13.03 1.53
N ILE A 410 4.34 12.46 0.45
CA ILE A 410 4.29 13.12 -0.87
C ILE A 410 3.31 14.30 -0.87
N ALA A 411 2.17 14.15 -0.19
CA ALA A 411 1.11 15.14 -0.13
C ALA A 411 1.38 16.28 0.87
N GLY A 412 2.31 16.11 1.82
CA GLY A 412 2.54 17.08 2.89
C GLY A 412 1.39 17.15 3.90
N LEU A 413 0.66 16.04 4.09
CA LEU A 413 -0.45 15.94 5.05
C LEU A 413 -0.10 15.01 6.21
N GLY A 414 -0.76 15.20 7.35
CA GLY A 414 -0.74 14.28 8.46
C GLY A 414 -1.78 13.17 8.32
N VAL A 415 -1.59 12.07 9.04
CA VAL A 415 -2.53 10.93 9.01
C VAL A 415 -3.96 11.32 9.41
N ARG A 416 -4.08 12.24 10.38
CA ARG A 416 -5.37 12.70 10.91
C ARG A 416 -6.21 13.42 9.86
N ASP A 417 -5.56 14.01 8.87
CA ASP A 417 -6.24 14.80 7.83
C ASP A 417 -7.10 13.92 6.93
N ILE A 418 -6.67 12.67 6.66
CA ILE A 418 -7.34 11.79 5.70
C ILE A 418 -8.12 10.64 6.35
N MET A 419 -7.71 10.20 7.54
CA MET A 419 -8.16 8.91 8.08
C MET A 419 -9.66 8.87 8.39
N GLY A 420 -10.30 10.01 8.68
CA GLY A 420 -11.76 10.06 8.84
C GLY A 420 -12.53 9.67 7.57
N TYR A 421 -12.02 10.09 6.41
CA TYR A 421 -12.55 9.63 5.13
C TYR A 421 -12.23 8.15 4.91
N CYS A 422 -11.01 7.70 5.19
CA CYS A 422 -10.64 6.29 5.02
C CYS A 422 -11.53 5.35 5.85
N VAL A 423 -11.77 5.65 7.14
CA VAL A 423 -12.66 4.85 8.00
C VAL A 423 -14.10 4.83 7.47
N THR A 424 -14.58 5.93 6.90
CA THR A 424 -15.89 5.92 6.26
C THR A 424 -15.89 4.99 5.05
N THR A 425 -14.85 5.05 4.22
CA THR A 425 -14.68 4.12 3.10
C THR A 425 -14.60 2.67 3.54
N LEU A 426 -13.92 2.37 4.65
CA LEU A 426 -13.89 1.04 5.26
C LEU A 426 -15.31 0.49 5.45
N LEU A 427 -16.23 1.26 6.03
CA LEU A 427 -17.60 0.80 6.26
C LEU A 427 -18.33 0.43 4.96
N PHE A 428 -18.20 1.26 3.91
CA PHE A 428 -18.88 1.03 2.64
C PHE A 428 -18.21 -0.06 1.78
N SER A 429 -16.88 -0.08 1.72
CA SER A 429 -16.13 -1.11 0.98
C SER A 429 -16.26 -2.49 1.63
N GLY A 430 -16.49 -2.54 2.96
CA GLY A 430 -16.76 -3.79 3.67
C GLY A 430 -17.95 -4.54 3.08
N VAL A 431 -19.00 -3.83 2.66
CA VAL A 431 -20.16 -4.44 1.98
C VAL A 431 -19.76 -5.12 0.67
N VAL A 432 -18.84 -4.52 -0.09
CA VAL A 432 -18.34 -5.09 -1.35
C VAL A 432 -17.55 -6.37 -1.11
N PHE A 433 -16.62 -6.36 -0.15
CA PHE A 433 -15.86 -7.57 0.21
C PHE A 433 -16.76 -8.67 0.75
N ILE A 434 -17.69 -8.35 1.66
CA ILE A 434 -18.63 -9.32 2.22
C ILE A 434 -19.50 -9.92 1.11
N ALA A 435 -20.07 -9.09 0.23
CA ALA A 435 -20.87 -9.56 -0.89
C ALA A 435 -20.07 -10.46 -1.83
N GLY A 436 -18.83 -10.07 -2.17
CA GLY A 436 -17.97 -10.86 -3.04
C GLY A 436 -17.53 -12.18 -2.42
N LEU A 437 -17.25 -12.22 -1.11
CA LEU A 437 -16.82 -13.43 -0.41
C LEU A 437 -17.97 -14.34 0.01
N TYR A 438 -19.20 -13.84 0.11
CA TYR A 438 -20.35 -14.61 0.58
C TYR A 438 -21.30 -15.06 -0.53
N LEU A 439 -21.56 -14.21 -1.55
CA LEU A 439 -22.59 -14.47 -2.56
C LEU A 439 -22.09 -15.19 -3.82
N PHE A 440 -20.81 -15.03 -4.14
CA PHE A 440 -20.08 -15.73 -5.20
C PHE A 440 -19.14 -16.71 -4.54
#